data_AF-A0AA44EGF0-F1
#
_entry.id   AF-A0AA44EGF0-F1
#
_cell.length_a   1.000
_cell.length_b   1.000
_cell.length_c   1.000
_cell.angle_alpha   90.00
_cell.angle_beta   90.00
_cell.angle_gamma   90.00
#
_symmetry.space_group_name_H-M   'P 1'
#
loop_
_entity.id
_entity.type
_entity.pdbx_description
1 polymer ?
#
loop_
_entity_poly.entity_id
_entity_poly.type
_entity_poly.pdbx_seq_one_letter_code
_entity_poly.pdbx_strand_id
1 'polypeptide(L)'
;MNDVLFAKPLARAIGARRETQRHLDCLTRQIAARAGRQTITVEVRSRVRRRSGPRLYHQELADRLAFERWRELDTLASRLAEQEQIIDALEHCGDAPVSPVSG
;
A
#
# COMPACT_ATOMS: atom_id res chain seq x y z
N MET A 1 11.05 -32.71 6.61
CA MET A 1 11.89 -31.80 7.43
C MET A 1 12.15 -30.45 6.73
N ASN A 2 11.40 -30.13 5.65
CA ASN A 2 11.57 -28.90 4.88
C ASN A 2 10.64 -27.78 5.37
N ASP A 3 9.44 -28.11 5.88
CA ASP A 3 8.46 -27.14 6.40
C ASP A 3 9.01 -26.22 7.49
N VAL A 4 9.87 -26.75 8.37
CA VAL A 4 10.48 -25.98 9.46
C VAL A 4 11.52 -24.97 8.95
N LEU A 5 12.19 -25.29 7.83
CA LEU A 5 13.20 -24.42 7.22
C LEU A 5 12.54 -23.21 6.52
N PHE A 6 11.35 -23.40 5.97
CA PHE A 6 10.61 -22.33 5.26
C PHE A 6 9.65 -21.54 6.16
N ALA A 7 9.20 -22.10 7.29
CA ALA A 7 8.32 -21.41 8.23
C ALA A 7 8.89 -20.09 8.79
N LYS A 8 10.20 -20.03 9.07
CA LYS A 8 10.85 -18.85 9.64
C LYS A 8 11.06 -17.71 8.62
N PRO A 9 11.51 -17.97 7.38
CA PRO A 9 11.47 -17.01 6.29
C PRO A 9 10.06 -16.52 5.94
N LEU A 10 9.08 -17.43 5.88
CA LEU A 10 7.69 -17.11 5.54
C LEU A 10 7.07 -16.17 6.58
N ALA A 11 7.24 -16.45 7.88
CA ALA A 11 6.76 -15.57 8.95
C ALA A 11 7.36 -14.16 8.87
N ARG A 12 8.64 -14.04 8.46
CA ARG A 12 9.29 -12.73 8.25
C ARG A 12 8.73 -11.99 7.03
N ALA A 13 8.49 -12.68 5.91
CA ALA A 13 7.90 -12.08 4.72
C ALA A 13 6.47 -11.58 4.99
N ILE A 14 5.65 -12.37 5.71
CA ILE A 14 4.31 -11.97 6.16
C ILE A 14 4.37 -10.74 7.08
N GLY A 15 5.35 -10.70 7.99
CA GLY A 15 5.59 -9.54 8.87
C GLY A 15 5.90 -8.28 8.07
N ALA A 16 6.85 -8.36 7.13
CA ALA A 16 7.23 -7.25 6.26
C ALA A 16 6.05 -6.75 5.41
N ARG A 17 5.25 -7.66 4.85
CA ARG A 17 4.03 -7.33 4.08
C ARG A 17 3.03 -6.54 4.92
N ARG A 18 2.74 -6.99 6.14
CA ARG A 18 1.81 -6.30 7.06
C ARG A 18 2.31 -4.90 7.42
N GLU A 19 3.62 -4.73 7.61
CA GLU A 19 4.21 -3.43 7.90
C GLU A 19 4.11 -2.47 6.71
N THR A 20 4.41 -2.95 5.49
CA THR A 20 4.23 -2.18 4.26
C THR A 20 2.76 -1.76 4.05
N GLN A 21 1.80 -2.66 4.30
CA GLN A 21 0.36 -2.34 4.22
C GLN A 21 -0.04 -1.26 5.23
N ARG A 22 0.40 -1.36 6.50
CA ARG A 22 0.14 -0.33 7.50
C ARG A 22 0.74 1.02 7.11
N HIS A 23 1.91 1.02 6.48
CA HIS A 23 2.53 2.24 6.00
C HIS A 23 1.71 2.90 4.89
N LEU A 24 1.22 2.11 3.92
CA LEU A 24 0.33 2.58 2.86
C LEU A 24 -1.00 3.13 3.41
N ASP A 25 -1.61 2.44 4.37
CA ASP A 25 -2.83 2.92 5.04
C ASP A 25 -2.59 4.26 5.75
N CYS A 26 -1.45 4.40 6.42
CA CYS A 26 -1.06 5.64 7.08
C CYS A 26 -0.89 6.78 6.08
N LEU A 27 -0.16 6.55 4.97
CA LEU A 27 0.03 7.55 3.91
C LEU A 27 -1.30 7.96 3.29
N THR A 28 -2.17 7.00 2.98
CA THR A 28 -3.51 7.25 2.44
C THR A 28 -4.33 8.14 3.38
N ARG A 29 -4.32 7.85 4.68
CA ARG A 29 -4.99 8.68 5.69
C ARG A 29 -4.38 10.08 5.81
N GLN A 30 -3.06 10.21 5.70
CA GLN A 30 -2.39 11.51 5.75
C GLN A 30 -2.76 12.37 4.53
N ILE A 31 -2.79 11.79 3.34
CA ILE A 31 -3.20 12.47 2.10
C ILE A 31 -4.64 12.94 2.24
N ALA A 32 -5.56 12.06 2.66
CA ALA A 32 -6.97 12.40 2.86
C ALA A 32 -7.16 13.52 3.91
N ALA A 33 -6.46 13.42 5.05
CA ALA A 33 -6.54 14.44 6.09
C ALA A 33 -5.96 15.79 5.65
N ARG A 34 -4.89 15.78 4.84
CA ARG A 34 -4.30 17.01 4.29
C ARG A 34 -5.21 17.64 3.23
N ALA A 35 -5.76 16.85 2.32
CA ALA A 35 -6.75 17.30 1.35
C ALA A 35 -7.97 17.92 2.05
N GLY A 36 -8.50 17.26 3.09
CA GLY A 36 -9.59 17.78 3.91
C GLY A 36 -9.28 19.14 4.55
N ARG A 37 -8.10 19.31 5.15
CA ARG A 37 -7.68 20.59 5.76
C ARG A 37 -7.49 21.70 4.75
N GLN A 38 -6.90 21.40 3.59
CA GLN A 38 -6.71 22.39 2.54
C GLN A 38 -8.06 22.83 1.96
N THR A 39 -9.01 21.92 1.79
CA THR A 39 -10.33 22.33 1.32
C THR A 39 -11.14 23.05 2.38
N ILE A 40 -11.05 22.73 3.68
CA ILE A 40 -11.65 23.58 4.73
C ILE A 40 -11.09 25.01 4.64
N THR A 41 -9.78 25.15 4.41
CA THR A 41 -9.14 26.46 4.24
C THR A 41 -9.66 27.20 3.00
N VAL A 42 -9.84 26.48 1.89
CA VAL A 42 -10.38 27.05 0.64
C VAL A 42 -11.88 27.33 0.74
N GLU A 43 -12.66 26.50 1.44
CA GLU A 43 -14.07 26.75 1.75
C GLU A 43 -14.22 27.99 2.62
N VAL A 44 -13.41 28.15 3.67
CA VAL A 44 -13.42 29.38 4.49
C VAL A 44 -13.10 30.60 3.62
N ARG A 45 -12.12 30.50 2.72
CA ARG A 45 -11.73 31.59 1.80
C ARG A 45 -12.76 31.85 0.69
N SER A 46 -13.52 30.84 0.25
CA SER A 46 -14.58 30.93 -0.76
C SER A 46 -15.96 31.25 -0.17
N ARG A 47 -16.20 31.00 1.11
CA ARG A 47 -17.33 31.60 1.85
C ARG A 47 -17.16 33.12 1.95
N VAL A 48 -15.92 33.58 2.05
CA VAL A 48 -15.57 35.02 1.92
C VAL A 48 -15.70 35.51 0.46
N ARG A 49 -15.52 34.65 -0.54
CA ARG A 49 -15.65 34.97 -1.98
C ARG A 49 -16.60 34.02 -2.70
N ARG A 50 -17.90 34.33 -2.65
CA ARG A 50 -19.03 33.57 -3.21
C ARG A 50 -18.69 32.86 -4.53
N ARG A 51 -18.96 31.54 -4.58
CA ARG A 51 -18.90 30.58 -5.73
C ARG A 51 -17.61 29.78 -5.85
N SER A 52 -17.67 28.48 -5.54
CA SER A 52 -17.51 27.36 -6.50
C SER A 52 -17.67 26.02 -5.76
N GLY A 53 -18.20 24.99 -6.43
CA GLY A 53 -18.69 23.73 -5.85
C GLY A 53 -17.63 22.93 -5.08
N PRO A 54 -17.82 22.64 -3.77
CA PRO A 54 -16.77 22.07 -2.93
C PRO A 54 -16.30 20.66 -3.31
N ARG A 55 -17.21 19.81 -3.80
CA ARG A 55 -16.95 18.37 -3.96
C ARG A 55 -15.96 18.03 -5.07
N LEU A 56 -16.05 18.68 -6.23
CA LEU A 56 -15.11 18.45 -7.34
C LEU A 56 -13.70 18.96 -6.97
N TYR A 57 -13.65 20.10 -6.25
CA TYR A 57 -12.39 20.70 -5.81
C TYR A 57 -11.63 19.84 -4.78
N HIS A 58 -12.35 19.16 -3.88
CA HIS A 58 -11.75 18.19 -2.96
C HIS A 58 -11.05 17.05 -3.68
N GLN A 59 -11.67 16.51 -4.73
CA GLN A 59 -11.16 15.36 -5.46
C GLN A 59 -9.94 15.74 -6.31
N GLU A 60 -10.00 16.86 -7.05
CA GLU A 60 -8.86 17.39 -7.81
C GLU A 60 -7.63 17.67 -6.93
N LEU A 61 -7.84 18.17 -5.71
CA LEU A 61 -6.75 18.42 -4.77
C LEU A 61 -6.14 17.13 -4.22
N ALA A 62 -6.98 16.15 -3.91
CA ALA A 62 -6.53 14.83 -3.48
C ALA A 62 -5.72 14.15 -4.60
N ASP A 63 -6.20 14.20 -5.84
CA ASP A 63 -5.54 13.64 -7.02
C ASP A 63 -4.18 14.30 -7.28
N ARG A 64 -4.10 15.64 -7.11
CA ARG A 64 -2.83 16.37 -7.24
C ARG A 64 -1.81 15.99 -6.17
N LEU A 65 -2.24 15.86 -4.91
CA LEU A 65 -1.36 15.41 -3.83
C LEU A 65 -0.92 13.95 -4.01
N ALA A 66 -1.81 13.09 -4.49
CA ALA A 66 -1.48 11.72 -4.84
C ALA A 66 -0.46 11.67 -5.98
N PHE A 67 -0.61 12.52 -7.00
CA PHE A 67 0.34 12.65 -8.11
C PHE A 67 1.74 13.08 -7.64
N GLU A 68 1.83 14.08 -6.76
CA GLU A 68 3.11 14.52 -6.17
C GLU A 68 3.82 13.41 -5.37
N ARG A 69 3.06 12.45 -4.84
CA ARG A 69 3.57 11.31 -4.06
C ARG A 69 3.53 9.99 -4.84
N TRP A 70 3.19 10.01 -6.12
CA TRP A 70 2.91 8.80 -6.90
C TRP A 70 4.14 7.91 -7.05
N ARG A 71 5.34 8.50 -7.18
CA ARG A 71 6.60 7.75 -7.22
C ARG A 71 6.90 6.98 -5.93
N GLU A 72 6.52 7.53 -4.78
CA GLU A 72 6.69 6.86 -3.49
C GLU A 72 5.70 5.70 -3.36
N LEU A 73 4.45 5.91 -3.79
CA LEU A 73 3.41 4.87 -3.84
C LEU A 73 3.78 3.73 -4.81
N ASP A 74 4.28 4.06 -5.99
CA ASP A 74 4.68 3.09 -7.02
C ASP A 74 5.85 2.21 -6.56
N THR A 75 6.81 2.80 -5.85
CA THR A 75 7.92 2.05 -5.23
C THR A 75 7.44 1.08 -4.15
N LEU A 76 6.49 1.50 -3.31
CA LEU A 76 5.91 0.65 -2.27
C LEU A 76 5.04 -0.46 -2.87
N ALA A 77 4.27 -0.16 -3.92
CA ALA A 77 3.46 -1.14 -4.65
C ALA A 77 4.34 -2.21 -5.32
N SER A 78 5.44 -1.80 -5.95
CA SER A 78 6.40 -2.72 -6.56
C SER A 78 7.04 -3.65 -5.52
N ARG A 79 7.46 -3.10 -4.37
CA ARG A 79 7.97 -3.91 -3.25
C ARG A 79 6.93 -4.88 -2.68
N LEU A 80 5.67 -4.47 -2.64
CA LEU A 80 4.59 -5.33 -2.17
C LEU A 80 4.39 -6.51 -3.13
N ALA A 81 4.40 -6.27 -4.44
CA ALA A 81 4.31 -7.32 -5.45
C ALA A 81 5.48 -8.30 -5.39
N GLU A 82 6.71 -7.81 -5.18
CA GLU A 82 7.89 -8.66 -4.95
C GLU A 82 7.73 -9.53 -3.70
N GLN A 83 7.23 -8.97 -2.59
CA GLN A 83 6.97 -9.72 -1.36
C GLN A 83 5.91 -10.80 -1.55
N GLU A 84 4.84 -10.52 -2.29
CA GLU A 84 3.80 -11.49 -2.61
C GLU A 84 4.34 -12.64 -3.47
N GLN A 85 5.17 -12.35 -4.48
CA GLN A 85 5.85 -13.38 -5.27
C GLN A 85 6.79 -14.25 -4.43
N ILE A 86 7.51 -13.66 -3.47
CA ILE A 86 8.39 -14.42 -2.56
C ILE A 86 7.56 -15.32 -1.64
N ILE A 87 6.42 -14.84 -1.13
CA ILE A 87 5.51 -15.64 -0.30
C ILE A 87 4.98 -16.83 -1.11
N ASP A 88 4.45 -16.57 -2.31
CA ASP A 88 3.94 -17.61 -3.19
C ASP A 88 5.02 -18.66 -3.49
N ALA A 89 6.24 -18.22 -3.84
CA ALA A 89 7.35 -19.13 -4.12
C ALA A 89 7.74 -19.99 -2.90
N LEU A 90 7.70 -19.43 -1.69
CA LEU A 90 8.01 -20.15 -0.45
C LEU A 90 6.91 -21.15 -0.07
N GLU A 91 5.64 -20.80 -0.28
CA GLU A 91 4.50 -21.70 -0.07
C GLU A 91 4.56 -22.89 -1.04
N HIS A 92 4.79 -22.64 -2.34
CA HIS A 92 4.91 -23.71 -3.34
C HIS A 92 6.13 -24.62 -3.14
N CYS A 93 7.22 -24.10 -2.54
CA CYS A 93 8.42 -24.89 -2.23
C CYS A 93 8.24 -25.75 -0.96
N GLY A 94 7.36 -25.35 -0.05
CA GLY A 94 6.91 -26.16 1.09
C GLY A 94 5.94 -27.26 0.67
N ASP A 95 5.05 -26.97 -0.28
CA ASP A 95 4.03 -27.91 -0.78
C ASP A 95 4.53 -28.89 -1.86
N ALA A 96 5.78 -28.74 -2.32
CA ALA A 96 6.34 -29.67 -3.30
C ALA A 96 6.37 -31.10 -2.71
N PRO A 97 5.60 -32.06 -3.27
CA PRO A 97 5.69 -33.43 -2.81
C PRO A 97 7.10 -33.90 -3.10
N VAL A 98 7.82 -34.33 -2.06
CA VAL A 98 9.06 -35.07 -2.21
C VAL A 98 8.71 -36.31 -3.03
N SER A 99 8.93 -36.24 -4.34
CA SER A 99 8.69 -37.36 -5.24
C SER A 99 9.64 -38.48 -4.83
N PRO A 100 9.15 -39.64 -4.34
CA PRO A 100 10.01 -40.78 -4.12
C PRO A 100 10.04 -41.55 -5.44
N VAL A 101 11.10 -41.35 -6.22
CA VAL A 101 11.45 -42.26 -7.32
C VAL A 101 12.94 -42.54 -7.13
N SER A 102 13.34 -43.61 -6.44
CA SER A 102 13.23 -45.05 -6.76
C SER A 102 13.84 -45.38 -8.13
N GLY A 103 15.02 -46.00 -8.08
CA GLY A 103 15.81 -46.48 -9.23
C GLY A 103 17.27 -46.55 -8.87
#